data_AF-A0A355FS66-F1
#
_entry.id   AF-A0A355FS66-F1
#
_cell.length_a   1.000
_cell.length_b   1.000
_cell.length_c   1.000
_cell.angle_alpha   90.00
_cell.angle_beta   90.00
_cell.angle_gamma   90.00
#
_symmetry.space_group_name_H-M   'P 1'
#
loop_
_entity.id
_entity.type
_entity.pdbx_description
1 polymer ?
#
loop_
_entity_poly.entity_id
_entity_poly.type
_entity_poly.pdbx_seq_one_letter_code
_entity_poly.pdbx_strand_id
1 'polypeptide(L)' 'MLLRDVYQELNARGCKVLLSNSDTPLIRELYQEFKIVTVRASRWINAKAEGRGKLNEVLVVGDYYG' A
#
# COMPACT_ATOMS: atom_id res chain seq x y z
N MET A 1 -10.45 6.45 13.04
CA MET A 1 -9.63 7.26 12.12
C MET A 1 -8.27 6.60 12.02
N LEU A 2 -8.12 5.53 11.23
CA LEU A 2 -7.00 4.58 11.43
C LEU A 2 -5.84 4.70 10.43
N LEU A 3 -6.09 4.78 9.12
CA LEU A 3 -5.07 5.14 8.09
C LEU A 3 -5.75 5.25 6.73
N ARG A 4 -6.63 4.29 6.41
CA ARG A 4 -7.47 4.29 5.20
C ARG A 4 -8.23 5.61 5.05
N ASP A 5 -8.87 6.04 6.12
CA ASP A 5 -9.68 7.27 6.12
C ASP A 5 -8.82 8.49 5.78
N VAL A 6 -7.62 8.59 6.36
CA VAL A 6 -6.66 9.68 6.09
C VAL A 6 -6.15 9.62 4.66
N TYR A 7 -5.83 8.42 4.16
CA TYR A 7 -5.43 8.22 2.78
C TYR A 7 -6.52 8.68 1.81
N GLN A 8 -7.78 8.28 2.06
CA GLN A 8 -8.94 8.65 1.26
C GLN A 8 -9.20 10.17 1.31
N GLU A 9 -9.09 10.79 2.48
CA GLU A 9 -9.25 12.23 2.64
C GLU A 9 -8.19 13.02 1.87
N LEU A 10 -6.92 12.59 1.92
CA LEU A 10 -5.85 13.21 1.15
C LEU A 10 -6.03 13.00 -0.36
N ASN A 11 -6.44 11.81 -0.78
CA ASN A 11 -6.74 11.51 -2.18
C ASN A 11 -7.90 12.40 -2.70
N ALA A 12 -8.98 12.54 -1.93
CA ALA A 12 -10.12 13.38 -2.27
C ALA A 12 -9.78 14.88 -2.36
N ARG A 13 -8.74 15.32 -1.65
CA ARG A 13 -8.19 16.68 -1.73
C ARG A 13 -7.27 16.91 -2.94
N GLY A 14 -7.07 15.89 -3.79
CA GLY A 14 -6.16 15.95 -4.93
C GLY A 14 -4.69 15.89 -4.54
N CYS A 15 -4.36 15.42 -3.34
CA CYS A 15 -2.97 15.18 -2.97
C CYS A 15 -2.41 13.96 -3.71
N LYS A 16 -1.14 14.03 -4.11
CA LYS A 16 -0.40 12.87 -4.64
C LYS A 16 -0.07 11.92 -3.50
N VAL A 17 -0.83 10.83 -3.39
CA VAL A 17 -0.65 9.81 -2.36
C VAL A 17 -0.26 8.46 -2.94
N LEU A 18 0.66 7.78 -2.25
CA LEU A 18 1.10 6.42 -2.53
C LEU A 18 1.25 5.69 -1.19
N LEU A 19 0.58 4.55 -1.04
CA LEU A 19 0.66 3.74 0.17
C LEU A 19 1.27 2.38 -0.15
N SER A 20 2.32 2.00 0.58
CA SER A 20 2.94 0.67 0.48
C SER A 20 2.54 -0.16 1.69
N ASN A 21 2.12 -1.41 1.46
CA ASN A 21 1.81 -2.35 2.55
C ASN A 21 1.98 -3.82 2.11
N SER A 22 1.94 -4.73 3.08
CA SER A 22 2.07 -6.17 2.83
C SER A 22 0.89 -6.69 2.00
N ASP A 23 1.17 -7.58 1.04
CA ASP A 23 0.14 -8.18 0.19
C ASP A 23 -0.66 -9.24 0.97
N THR A 24 -1.77 -8.82 1.59
CA THR A 24 -2.68 -9.69 2.33
C THR A 24 -4.12 -9.48 1.86
N PRO A 25 -5.02 -10.48 2.04
CA PRO A 25 -6.43 -10.34 1.66
C PRO A 25 -7.11 -9.13 2.30
N LEU A 26 -6.83 -8.87 3.58
CA LEU A 26 -7.39 -7.72 4.30
C LEU A 26 -7.01 -6.38 3.66
N ILE A 27 -5.74 -6.20 3.28
CA ILE A 27 -5.28 -4.94 2.65
C ILE A 27 -5.93 -4.78 1.27
N ARG A 28 -6.07 -5.86 0.49
CA ARG A 28 -6.75 -5.80 -0.81
C ARG A 28 -8.22 -5.41 -0.67
N GLU A 29 -8.91 -5.94 0.33
CA GLU A 29 -10.31 -5.59 0.62
C GLU A 29 -10.46 -4.14 1.09
N LEU A 30 -9.60 -3.68 2.01
CA LEU A 30 -9.66 -2.31 2.54
C LEU A 30 -9.44 -1.24 1.47
N TYR A 31 -8.62 -1.52 0.46
CA TYR A 31 -8.25 -0.56 -0.58
C TYR A 31 -8.75 -0.96 -1.98
N GLN A 32 -9.76 -1.84 -2.08
CA GLN A 32 -10.25 -2.39 -3.36
C GLN A 32 -10.77 -1.34 -4.35
N GLU A 33 -11.19 -0.17 -3.84
CA GLU A 33 -11.70 0.94 -4.63
C GLU A 33 -10.59 1.75 -5.32
N PHE A 34 -9.33 1.53 -4.94
CA PHE A 34 -8.17 2.23 -5.48
C PHE A 34 -7.37 1.31 -6.42
N LYS A 35 -6.48 1.92 -7.22
CA LYS A 35 -5.54 1.16 -8.05
C LYS A 35 -4.49 0.49 -7.17
N ILE A 36 -4.45 -0.84 -7.21
CA ILE A 36 -3.46 -1.66 -6.48
C ILE A 36 -2.44 -2.25 -7.46
N VAL A 37 -1.15 -2.05 -7.18
CA VAL A 37 -0.04 -2.65 -7.93
C VAL A 37 0.75 -3.59 -7.01
N THR A 38 0.84 -4.86 -7.37
CA THR A 38 1.71 -5.81 -6.65
C THR A 38 3.16 -5.62 -7.07
N VAL A 39 4.07 -5.49 -6.12
CA VAL A 39 5.52 -5.43 -6.35
C VAL A 39 6.24 -6.47 -5.50
N ARG A 40 7.34 -7.01 -6.03
CA ARG A 40 8.23 -7.87 -5.24
C ARG A 40 9.34 -7.01 -4.65
N ALA A 41 9.27 -6.77 -3.34
CA ALA A 41 10.29 -6.00 -2.64
C ALA A 41 11.28 -6.92 -1.94
N SER A 42 12.56 -6.69 -2.16
CA SER A 42 13.63 -7.26 -1.34
C SER A 42 13.72 -6.44 -0.05
N ARG A 43 13.18 -6.94 1.08
CA ARG A 43 13.29 -6.23 2.36
C ARG A 43 14.68 -6.41 2.96
N TRP A 44 15.62 -5.56 2.56
CA TRP A 44 16.98 -5.54 3.12
C TRP A 44 17.00 -5.12 4.61
N ILE A 45 15.97 -4.37 5.06
CA ILE A 45 15.90 -3.73 6.39
C ILE A 45 14.67 -4.24 7.16
N ASN A 46 14.55 -5.55 7.33
CA ASN A 46 13.49 -6.14 8.16
C ASN A 46 14.02 -6.39 9.58
N ALA A 47 13.24 -6.01 10.61
CA ALA A 47 13.59 -6.22 12.02
C ALA A 47 13.71 -7.71 12.40
N LYS A 48 13.03 -8.60 11.67
CA LYS A 48 13.14 -10.06 11.82
C LYS A 48 13.95 -10.66 10.69
N ALA A 49 14.99 -11.41 11.05
CA ALA A 49 15.92 -12.04 10.13
C ALA A 49 15.24 -13.01 9.16
N GLU A 50 14.21 -13.73 9.62
CA GLU A 50 13.45 -14.73 8.87
C GLU A 50 12.59 -14.12 7.76
N GLY A 51 12.28 -12.82 7.84
CA GLY A 51 11.51 -12.10 6.82
C GLY A 51 12.37 -11.54 5.68
N ARG A 52 13.67 -11.83 5.63
CA ARG A 52 14.61 -11.35 4.60
C ARG A 52 14.51 -12.18 3.29
N GLY A 53 13.29 -12.43 2.84
CA GLY A 53 12.95 -13.03 1.54
C GLY A 53 12.25 -12.04 0.62
N LYS A 54 12.06 -12.40 -0.65
CA LYS A 54 11.21 -11.63 -1.59
C LYS A 54 9.75 -11.78 -1.14
N LEU A 55 9.21 -10.76 -0.50
CA LEU A 55 7.79 -10.71 -0.14
C LEU A 55 7.03 -9.88 -1.17
N ASN A 56 5.79 -10.28 -1.43
CA ASN A 56 4.88 -9.46 -2.23
C ASN A 56 4.40 -8.30 -1.36
N GLU A 57 4.55 -7.10 -1.88
CA GLU A 57 3.94 -5.88 -1.34
C GLU A 57 2.88 -5.39 -2.32
N VAL A 58 1.95 -4.60 -1.83
CA VAL A 58 1.00 -3.84 -2.63
C VAL A 58 1.31 -2.35 -2.52
N LEU A 59 1.21 -1.66 -3.66
CA LEU A 59 1.21 -0.21 -3.76
C LEU A 59 -0.20 0.24 -4.11
N VAL A 60 -0.82 1.04 -3.24
CA VAL A 60 -2.11 1.67 -3.46
C VAL A 60 -1.88 3.10 -3.97
N VAL A 61 -2.29 3.35 -5.21
CA VAL A 61 -2.01 4.59 -5.94
C VAL A 61 -3.26 5.47 -5.93
N GLY A 62 -3.10 6.75 -5.54
CA GLY A 62 -4.19 7.73 -5.59
C GLY A 62 -4.56 8.16 -7.00
N ASP A 63 -5.73 8.76 -7.14
CA ASP A 63 -6.39 9.03 -8.43
C ASP A 63 -5.79 10.21 -9.19
N TYR A 64 -4.91 11.00 -8.56
CA TYR A 64 -4.24 12.13 -9.19
C TYR A 64 -3.52 11.77 -10.51
N TYR A 65 -3.05 10.53 -10.65
CA TYR A 65 -2.31 10.07 -11.82
C TYR A 65 -3.24 9.55 -12.96
N GLY A 66 -4.56 9.68 -12.80
CA GLY A 66 -5.59 9.31 -13.77
C GLY A 66 -6.18 10.49 -14.53
#